data_AF-A0A6A4MN79-F1
#
_entry.id   AF-A0A6A4MN79-F1
#
_cell.length_a   1.000
_cell.length_b   1.000
_cell.length_c   1.000
_cell.angle_alpha   90.00
_cell.angle_beta   90.00
_cell.angle_gamma   90.00
#
_symmetry.space_group_name_H-M   'P 1'
#
loop_
_entity.id
_entity.type
_entity.pdbx_description
1 polymer ?
#
loop_
_entity_poly.entity_id
_entity_poly.type
_entity_poly.pdbx_seq_one_letter_code
_entity_poly.pdbx_strand_id
1 'polypeptide(L)'
;MTSYSLAVLLILELLSFSLGSQQLSEHSFKLSSVETESLHVVTQPVGKGTRWAVLIAGSNGYENYRHQADVCHAYQILRKGGLKDENIIVFMYDDIAFSEHNPRPGIIINRPQGEDVYEGVPKDYTGRDASINNLFSVILANKTALKGGSGKVLDTGSEDHIFIYYTDHGGPGILGMPDETLYASDLIDVLKKKHDSNTFKSMVFYLEACESGSIFEGLLPEGLNIYATTASNPAESSFASYCPDDYPDVEIYGTCLGDVYSVSWMEDSDNNDLRKETLDQQYEVYRRGPRGSQKKLTAEKQLRDAIKHRAHIDESMMSIVKILFRSANGLMTLETVRPAGQPLVDDWSCFKALVRTYEEHCGSLSRYGRRYARAIANMCNVGVKVEQMAMASAAACHA
;
A
#
# COMPACT_ATOMS: atom_id res chain seq x y z
N MET A 1 -32.73 53.66 42.41
CA MET A 1 -32.32 53.52 40.99
C MET A 1 -30.81 53.61 40.94
N THR A 2 -30.12 52.48 41.13
CA THR A 2 -28.68 52.34 40.89
C THR A 2 -28.34 50.85 40.89
N SER A 3 -27.50 50.49 39.92
CA SER A 3 -26.65 49.29 39.83
C SER A 3 -27.29 47.95 39.46
N TYR A 4 -26.52 47.21 38.65
CA TYR A 4 -26.71 45.83 38.18
C TYR A 4 -27.67 45.63 37.01
N SER A 5 -27.22 45.89 35.77
CA SER A 5 -27.80 45.15 34.62
C SER A 5 -27.08 45.24 33.26
N LEU A 6 -25.78 45.58 33.17
CA LEU A 6 -25.08 45.55 31.87
C LEU A 6 -23.84 44.65 31.77
N ALA A 7 -23.42 43.99 32.85
CA ALA A 7 -22.27 43.07 32.80
C ALA A 7 -22.64 41.59 32.63
N VAL A 8 -23.93 41.22 32.63
CA VAL A 8 -24.38 39.82 32.54
C VAL A 8 -24.81 39.42 31.11
N LEU A 9 -25.01 40.39 30.21
CA LEU A 9 -25.44 40.13 28.83
C LEU A 9 -24.29 39.90 27.83
N LEU A 10 -23.03 40.00 28.26
CA LEU A 10 -21.85 39.74 27.41
C LEU A 10 -21.12 38.42 27.71
N ILE A 11 -21.60 37.64 28.68
CA ILE A 11 -21.01 36.33 29.04
C ILE A 11 -21.89 35.16 28.53
N LEU A 12 -23.12 35.43 28.06
CA LEU A 12 -24.05 34.41 27.55
C LEU A 12 -24.01 34.20 26.02
N GLU A 13 -23.28 35.01 25.26
CA GLU A 13 -23.04 34.76 23.82
C GLU A 13 -21.70 34.05 23.52
N LEU A 14 -20.86 33.82 24.54
CA LEU A 14 -19.59 33.06 24.40
C LEU A 14 -19.70 31.58 24.83
N LEU A 15 -20.91 31.09 25.14
CA LEU A 15 -21.15 29.70 25.54
C LEU A 15 -22.14 28.94 24.64
N SER A 16 -22.57 29.52 23.51
CA SER A 16 -23.41 28.84 22.52
C SER A 16 -22.65 28.31 21.29
N PHE A 17 -21.31 28.40 21.26
CA PHE A 17 -20.48 27.61 20.34
C PHE A 17 -20.00 26.31 21.01
N SER A 18 -20.93 25.52 21.53
CA SER A 18 -20.68 24.12 21.82
C SER A 18 -20.86 23.30 20.53
N LEU A 19 -19.76 22.78 20.03
CA LEU A 19 -19.68 21.48 19.36
C LEU A 19 -20.65 21.30 18.18
N GLY A 20 -20.53 22.17 17.17
CA GLY A 20 -20.70 21.71 15.80
C GLY A 20 -19.42 20.99 15.41
N SER A 21 -19.27 19.72 15.81
CA SER A 21 -18.30 18.84 15.19
C SER A 21 -18.62 18.83 13.70
N GLN A 22 -17.82 19.51 12.88
CA GLN A 22 -17.73 19.15 11.48
C GLN A 22 -17.28 17.69 11.47
N GLN A 23 -18.25 16.83 11.23
CA GLN A 23 -18.06 15.43 10.91
C GLN A 23 -17.31 15.41 9.57
N LEU A 24 -15.99 15.61 9.62
CA LEU A 24 -15.08 15.22 8.56
C LEU A 24 -15.28 13.72 8.41
N SER A 25 -15.87 13.31 7.29
CA SER A 25 -16.21 11.93 7.01
C SER A 25 -14.97 11.06 7.17
N GLU A 26 -14.95 10.27 8.23
CA GLU A 26 -13.97 9.22 8.44
C GLU A 26 -14.20 8.12 7.40
N HIS A 27 -13.36 8.06 6.38
CA HIS A 27 -13.32 6.91 5.48
C HIS A 27 -11.88 6.42 5.33
N SER A 28 -11.41 5.70 6.36
CA SER A 28 -10.46 4.60 6.14
C SER A 28 -11.29 3.38 5.70
N PHE A 29 -10.93 2.81 4.55
CA PHE A 29 -11.78 1.90 3.79
C PHE A 29 -11.58 0.44 4.25
N LYS A 30 -12.57 -0.10 4.96
CA LYS A 30 -12.71 -1.54 5.21
C LYS A 30 -13.70 -2.07 4.18
N LEU A 31 -13.26 -2.99 3.33
CA LEU A 31 -14.17 -3.74 2.45
C LEU A 31 -14.37 -5.13 3.07
N SER A 32 -15.48 -5.32 3.80
CA SER A 32 -15.85 -6.62 4.33
C SER A 32 -16.99 -7.22 3.51
N SER A 33 -16.75 -8.32 2.82
CA SER A 33 -17.81 -9.11 2.17
C SER A 33 -18.33 -10.26 3.05
N VAL A 34 -18.15 -10.15 4.37
CA VAL A 34 -18.52 -11.20 5.32
C VAL A 34 -19.58 -10.62 6.25
N GLU A 35 -20.79 -11.19 6.22
CA GLU A 35 -21.76 -10.99 7.29
C GLU A 35 -21.10 -11.42 8.60
N THR A 36 -20.88 -10.46 9.50
CA THR A 36 -20.30 -10.69 10.82
C THR A 36 -21.33 -11.38 11.71
N GLU A 37 -21.59 -12.66 11.46
CA GLU A 37 -22.15 -13.51 12.51
C GLU A 37 -21.09 -13.71 13.60
N SER A 38 -21.45 -13.32 14.82
CA SER A 38 -20.65 -13.48 16.03
C SER A 38 -20.29 -14.96 16.25
N LEU A 39 -19.10 -15.36 15.79
CA LEU A 39 -18.61 -16.72 15.96
C LEU A 39 -18.30 -16.97 17.44
N HIS A 40 -19.25 -17.58 18.16
CA HIS A 40 -19.00 -18.16 19.48
C HIS A 40 -17.95 -19.25 19.35
N VAL A 41 -16.89 -19.16 20.17
CA VAL A 41 -15.81 -20.15 20.25
C VAL A 41 -16.35 -21.42 20.89
N VAL A 42 -16.95 -22.28 20.06
CA VAL A 42 -16.91 -23.72 20.27
C VAL A 42 -15.59 -24.17 19.64
N THR A 43 -14.77 -24.87 20.40
CA THR A 43 -13.53 -25.53 19.95
C THR A 43 -13.83 -26.44 18.76
N GLN A 44 -13.80 -25.87 17.56
CA GLN A 44 -13.87 -26.59 16.29
C GLN A 44 -12.47 -27.17 16.01
N PRO A 45 -12.38 -28.38 15.41
CA PRO A 45 -11.10 -28.95 15.05
C PRO A 45 -10.36 -28.02 14.08
N VAL A 46 -9.03 -28.10 14.04
CA VAL A 46 -8.20 -27.50 12.99
C VAL A 46 -8.88 -27.80 11.64
N GLY A 47 -9.31 -26.74 10.94
CA GLY A 47 -10.03 -26.89 9.68
C GLY A 47 -9.25 -27.77 8.69
N LYS A 48 -9.97 -28.53 7.85
CA LYS A 48 -9.36 -29.50 6.92
C LYS A 48 -8.37 -28.89 5.91
N GLY A 49 -8.39 -27.59 5.67
CA GLY A 49 -7.57 -26.91 4.66
C GLY A 49 -6.20 -26.47 5.14
N THR A 50 -5.31 -26.23 4.18
CA THR A 50 -3.94 -25.72 4.38
C THR A 50 -3.95 -24.19 4.42
N ARG A 51 -3.05 -23.61 5.21
CA ARG A 51 -2.81 -22.15 5.22
C ARG A 51 -1.63 -21.85 4.31
N TRP A 52 -1.82 -20.89 3.42
CA TRP A 52 -0.83 -20.44 2.45
C TRP A 52 -0.56 -18.96 2.60
N ALA A 53 0.65 -18.55 2.23
CA ALA A 53 1.03 -17.14 2.21
C ALA A 53 1.80 -16.75 0.95
N VAL A 54 1.58 -15.53 0.49
CA VAL A 54 2.42 -14.84 -0.50
C VAL A 54 2.89 -13.53 0.10
N LEU A 55 4.20 -13.37 0.26
CA LEU A 55 4.82 -12.18 0.86
C LEU A 55 5.60 -11.44 -0.22
N ILE A 56 5.31 -10.15 -0.44
CA ILE A 56 5.82 -9.38 -1.58
C ILE A 56 6.41 -8.05 -1.12
N ALA A 57 7.71 -7.87 -1.39
CA ALA A 57 8.37 -6.58 -1.35
C ALA A 57 8.46 -6.04 -2.79
N GLY A 58 7.72 -4.97 -3.08
CA GLY A 58 7.59 -4.44 -4.44
C GLY A 58 8.78 -3.59 -4.91
N SER A 59 9.87 -3.50 -4.15
CA SER A 59 11.03 -2.69 -4.51
C SER A 59 12.38 -3.35 -4.25
N ASN A 60 13.39 -2.69 -4.81
CA ASN A 60 14.82 -2.90 -4.67
C ASN A 60 15.50 -1.62 -4.16
N GLY A 61 16.81 -1.67 -4.00
CA GLY A 61 17.66 -0.58 -3.53
C GLY A 61 17.70 -0.47 -2.02
N TYR A 62 18.88 -0.18 -1.47
CA TYR A 62 19.12 -0.16 -0.03
C TYR A 62 18.31 0.93 0.70
N GLU A 63 17.96 2.02 0.02
CA GLU A 63 17.03 3.05 0.52
C GLU A 63 15.60 2.53 0.78
N ASN A 64 15.26 1.34 0.28
CA ASN A 64 14.01 0.64 0.52
C ASN A 64 14.13 -0.57 1.44
N TYR A 65 15.21 -0.63 2.24
CA TYR A 65 15.44 -1.65 3.26
C TYR A 65 14.16 -2.14 3.95
N ARG A 66 13.34 -1.21 4.44
CA ARG A 66 12.09 -1.46 5.17
C ARG A 66 11.13 -2.43 4.50
N HIS A 67 10.94 -2.40 3.18
CA HIS A 67 9.94 -3.26 2.53
C HIS A 67 10.38 -4.74 2.53
N GLN A 68 11.67 -5.00 2.32
CA GLN A 68 12.19 -6.37 2.44
C GLN A 68 12.32 -6.80 3.90
N ALA A 69 12.63 -5.89 4.82
CA ALA A 69 12.61 -6.15 6.25
C ALA A 69 11.20 -6.53 6.75
N ASP A 70 10.18 -5.85 6.26
CA ASP A 70 8.77 -6.12 6.54
C ASP A 70 8.37 -7.52 6.05
N VAL A 71 8.72 -7.90 4.81
CA VAL A 71 8.49 -9.25 4.28
C VAL A 71 9.21 -10.31 5.11
N CYS A 72 10.46 -10.06 5.47
CA CYS A 72 11.24 -10.96 6.31
C CYS A 72 10.58 -11.16 7.69
N HIS A 73 10.13 -10.08 8.32
CA HIS A 73 9.45 -10.15 9.62
C HIS A 73 8.10 -10.87 9.53
N ALA A 74 7.30 -10.60 8.48
CA ALA A 74 6.06 -11.33 8.21
C ALA A 74 6.32 -12.84 8.07
N TYR A 75 7.39 -13.25 7.37
CA TYR A 75 7.81 -14.65 7.29
C TYR A 75 8.09 -15.25 8.68
N GLN A 76 8.83 -14.55 9.54
CA GLN A 76 9.15 -15.06 10.89
C GLN A 76 7.88 -15.29 11.71
N ILE A 77 6.89 -14.38 11.63
CA ILE A 77 5.59 -14.53 12.30
C ILE A 77 4.86 -15.78 11.80
N LEU A 78 4.76 -15.97 10.49
CA LEU A 78 4.08 -17.12 9.89
C LEU A 78 4.77 -18.44 10.23
N ARG A 79 6.11 -18.48 10.18
CA ARG A 79 6.92 -19.65 10.56
C ARG A 79 6.71 -20.01 12.03
N LYS A 80 6.77 -19.02 12.93
CA LYS A 80 6.50 -19.20 14.37
C LYS A 80 5.07 -19.66 14.63
N GLY A 81 4.12 -19.22 13.80
CA GLY A 81 2.72 -19.66 13.78
C GLY A 81 2.49 -21.07 13.22
N GLY A 82 3.55 -21.74 12.73
CA GLY A 82 3.50 -23.12 12.25
C GLY A 82 3.17 -23.29 10.77
N LEU A 83 3.13 -22.21 9.97
CA LEU A 83 3.11 -22.37 8.51
C LEU A 83 4.47 -22.91 8.04
N LYS A 84 4.41 -23.84 7.09
CA LYS A 84 5.61 -24.46 6.51
C LYS A 84 6.10 -23.65 5.32
N ASP A 85 7.41 -23.68 5.08
CA ASP A 85 8.05 -22.99 3.95
C ASP A 85 7.47 -23.42 2.59
N GLU A 86 7.01 -24.68 2.46
CA GLU A 86 6.35 -25.18 1.24
C GLU A 86 5.03 -24.45 0.91
N ASN A 87 4.44 -23.76 1.90
CA ASN A 87 3.21 -22.99 1.75
C ASN A 87 3.41 -21.47 1.89
N ILE A 88 4.65 -20.98 2.05
CA ILE A 88 4.98 -19.56 2.07
C ILE A 88 5.80 -19.25 0.83
N ILE A 89 5.27 -18.38 -0.05
CA ILE A 89 5.93 -17.94 -1.28
C ILE A 89 6.45 -16.53 -1.07
N VAL A 90 7.76 -16.31 -1.26
CA VAL A 90 8.40 -15.01 -1.01
C VAL A 90 8.90 -14.35 -2.29
N PHE A 91 8.43 -13.12 -2.51
CA PHE A 91 8.92 -12.18 -3.51
C PHE A 91 9.70 -11.07 -2.81
N MET A 92 11.00 -11.02 -3.01
CA MET A 92 11.83 -9.90 -2.56
C MET A 92 13.08 -9.81 -3.40
N TYR A 93 13.53 -8.60 -3.72
CA TYR A 93 14.63 -8.44 -4.68
C TYR A 93 15.97 -9.03 -4.18
N ASP A 94 16.15 -9.12 -2.85
CA ASP A 94 17.28 -9.75 -2.17
C ASP A 94 18.62 -9.01 -2.29
N ASP A 95 18.56 -7.68 -2.30
CA ASP A 95 19.71 -6.77 -2.42
C ASP A 95 20.01 -5.99 -1.13
N ILE A 96 19.43 -6.39 0.01
CA ILE A 96 19.58 -5.69 1.29
C ILE A 96 20.63 -6.35 2.19
N ALA A 97 20.50 -7.65 2.45
CA ALA A 97 21.31 -8.35 3.45
C ALA A 97 22.82 -8.22 3.19
N PHE A 98 23.25 -8.25 1.93
CA PHE A 98 24.65 -8.14 1.53
C PHE A 98 24.97 -6.87 0.73
N SER A 99 24.13 -5.83 0.83
CA SER A 99 24.45 -4.51 0.28
C SER A 99 25.75 -3.99 0.89
N GLU A 100 26.58 -3.30 0.09
CA GLU A 100 27.77 -2.59 0.57
C GLU A 100 27.44 -1.51 1.62
N HIS A 101 26.19 -1.03 1.62
CA HIS A 101 25.68 -0.06 2.57
C HIS A 101 25.13 -0.69 3.86
N ASN A 102 24.97 -2.03 3.91
CA ASN A 102 24.47 -2.70 5.11
C ASN A 102 25.59 -2.78 6.16
N PRO A 103 25.44 -2.10 7.32
CA PRO A 103 26.45 -2.12 8.38
C PRO A 103 26.60 -3.50 9.04
N ARG A 104 25.63 -4.41 8.83
CA ARG A 104 25.62 -5.78 9.36
C ARG A 104 25.34 -6.77 8.22
N PRO A 105 26.35 -7.10 7.40
CA PRO A 105 26.17 -8.02 6.28
C PRO A 105 25.58 -9.36 6.72
N GLY A 106 24.58 -9.84 5.97
CA GLY A 106 23.82 -11.05 6.25
C GLY A 106 22.66 -10.87 7.23
N ILE A 107 22.45 -9.67 7.79
CA ILE A 107 21.40 -9.41 8.79
C ILE A 107 20.43 -8.35 8.28
N ILE A 108 19.13 -8.60 8.46
CA ILE A 108 18.07 -7.60 8.28
C ILE A 108 17.27 -7.48 9.59
N ILE A 109 17.00 -6.26 10.07
CA ILE A 109 16.19 -6.01 11.26
C ILE A 109 14.96 -5.17 10.93
N ASN A 110 13.80 -5.44 11.52
CA ASN A 110 12.57 -4.67 11.25
C ASN A 110 12.12 -3.77 12.43
N ARG A 111 12.96 -3.65 13.46
CA ARG A 111 12.79 -2.69 14.57
C ARG A 111 14.15 -2.36 15.20
N PRO A 112 14.30 -1.20 15.88
CA PRO A 112 15.53 -0.84 16.58
C PRO A 112 15.90 -1.92 17.58
N GLN A 113 17.17 -2.33 17.60
CA GLN A 113 17.68 -3.41 18.46
C GLN A 113 16.93 -4.75 18.29
N GLY A 114 16.22 -4.93 17.18
CA GLY A 114 15.50 -6.16 16.85
C GLY A 114 16.43 -7.32 16.50
N GLU A 115 15.85 -8.52 16.54
CA GLU A 115 16.50 -9.73 16.07
C GLU A 115 16.63 -9.72 14.53
N ASP A 116 17.51 -10.58 14.01
CA ASP A 116 17.60 -10.81 12.58
C ASP A 116 16.31 -11.48 12.08
N VAL A 117 15.65 -10.84 11.11
CA VAL A 117 14.45 -11.36 10.46
C VAL A 117 14.76 -12.02 9.11
N TYR A 118 15.98 -11.91 8.59
CA TYR A 118 16.37 -12.43 7.27
C TYR A 118 16.64 -13.94 7.27
N GLU A 119 17.21 -14.46 8.36
CA GLU A 119 17.61 -15.86 8.44
C GLU A 119 16.46 -16.84 8.19
N GLY A 120 16.69 -17.75 7.25
CA GLY A 120 15.74 -18.79 6.85
C GLY A 120 14.62 -18.35 5.91
N VAL A 121 14.49 -17.05 5.59
CA VAL A 121 13.46 -16.56 4.65
C VAL A 121 13.66 -17.21 3.26
N PRO A 122 12.65 -17.90 2.70
CA PRO A 122 12.72 -18.49 1.36
C PRO A 122 13.03 -17.44 0.29
N LYS A 123 13.78 -17.84 -0.74
CA LYS A 123 14.18 -16.99 -1.87
C LYS A 123 13.46 -17.48 -3.15
N ASP A 124 12.13 -17.47 -3.13
CA ASP A 124 11.35 -18.07 -4.22
C ASP A 124 11.45 -17.26 -5.51
N TYR A 125 11.29 -15.93 -5.41
CA TYR A 125 11.39 -15.03 -6.55
C TYR A 125 12.21 -13.81 -6.14
N THR A 126 13.46 -13.73 -6.60
CA THR A 126 14.40 -12.66 -6.27
C THR A 126 14.94 -11.95 -7.50
N GLY A 127 15.56 -10.77 -7.31
CA GLY A 127 16.00 -9.93 -8.41
C GLY A 127 14.89 -9.70 -9.44
N ARG A 128 15.21 -9.94 -10.72
CA ARG A 128 14.27 -9.81 -11.84
C ARG A 128 13.15 -10.85 -11.86
N ASP A 129 13.28 -11.94 -11.10
CA ASP A 129 12.22 -12.95 -10.99
C ASP A 129 11.09 -12.46 -10.06
N ALA A 130 11.35 -11.45 -9.23
CA ALA A 130 10.31 -10.72 -8.50
C ALA A 130 9.52 -9.79 -9.46
N SER A 131 8.78 -10.39 -10.39
CA SER A 131 8.07 -9.73 -11.50
C SER A 131 6.55 -9.86 -11.38
N ILE A 132 5.82 -8.97 -12.06
CA ILE A 132 4.34 -9.02 -12.11
C ILE A 132 3.87 -10.33 -12.76
N ASN A 133 4.55 -10.77 -13.82
CA ASN A 133 4.22 -12.02 -14.50
C ASN A 133 4.29 -13.22 -13.54
N ASN A 134 5.36 -13.30 -12.74
CA ASN A 134 5.51 -14.38 -11.78
C ASN A 134 4.50 -14.24 -10.64
N LEU A 135 4.26 -13.04 -10.11
CA LEU A 135 3.26 -12.82 -9.07
C LEU A 135 1.87 -13.30 -9.50
N PHE A 136 1.42 -12.91 -10.70
CA PHE A 136 0.11 -13.34 -11.21
C PHE A 136 0.06 -14.84 -11.49
N SER A 137 1.14 -15.41 -12.02
CA SER A 137 1.26 -16.85 -12.25
C SER A 137 1.24 -17.64 -10.93
N VAL A 138 1.87 -17.12 -9.88
CA VAL A 138 1.85 -17.69 -8.52
C VAL A 138 0.43 -17.68 -7.97
N ILE A 139 -0.27 -16.54 -8.03
CA ILE A 139 -1.63 -16.42 -7.50
C ILE A 139 -2.56 -17.41 -8.21
N LEU A 140 -2.42 -17.55 -9.52
CA LEU A 140 -3.26 -18.40 -10.37
C LEU A 140 -2.79 -19.86 -10.48
N ALA A 141 -1.77 -20.28 -9.72
CA ALA A 141 -1.17 -21.61 -9.79
C ALA A 141 -0.65 -22.02 -11.19
N ASN A 142 -0.33 -21.05 -12.05
CA ASN A 142 0.12 -21.30 -13.42
C ASN A 142 1.64 -21.49 -13.51
N LYS A 143 2.10 -22.69 -13.16
CA LYS A 143 3.54 -23.06 -13.21
C LYS A 143 4.16 -22.89 -14.60
N THR A 144 3.39 -23.06 -15.68
CA THR A 144 3.91 -22.98 -17.05
C THR A 144 4.18 -21.55 -17.54
N ALA A 145 3.58 -20.55 -16.91
CA ALA A 145 3.76 -19.13 -17.24
C ALA A 145 4.88 -18.46 -16.44
N LEU A 146 5.46 -19.16 -15.45
CA LEU A 146 6.57 -18.66 -14.66
C LEU A 146 7.82 -18.45 -15.51
N LYS A 147 8.58 -17.42 -15.15
CA LYS A 147 9.88 -17.08 -15.74
C LYS A 147 10.90 -16.97 -14.61
N GLY A 148 11.75 -17.97 -14.44
CA GLY A 148 12.70 -18.02 -13.32
C GLY A 148 12.02 -18.31 -11.96
N GLY A 149 12.77 -18.12 -10.89
CA GLY A 149 12.37 -18.43 -9.51
C GLY A 149 12.31 -19.93 -9.19
N SER A 150 11.82 -20.24 -7.99
CA SER A 150 11.78 -21.60 -7.43
C SER A 150 10.71 -22.50 -8.06
N GLY A 151 9.73 -21.92 -8.76
CA GLY A 151 8.56 -22.65 -9.27
C GLY A 151 7.42 -22.82 -8.27
N LYS A 152 7.56 -22.33 -7.02
CA LYS A 152 6.53 -22.40 -5.98
C LYS A 152 5.35 -21.49 -6.34
N VAL A 153 4.13 -21.99 -6.27
CA VAL A 153 2.88 -21.26 -6.57
C VAL A 153 1.80 -21.56 -5.53
N LEU A 154 0.69 -20.82 -5.54
CA LEU A 154 -0.50 -21.11 -4.73
C LEU A 154 -1.29 -22.30 -5.28
N ASP A 155 -0.72 -23.50 -5.13
CA ASP A 155 -1.33 -24.79 -5.49
C ASP A 155 -2.37 -25.22 -4.43
N THR A 156 -3.41 -24.39 -4.29
CA THR A 156 -4.38 -24.43 -3.20
C THR A 156 -5.66 -25.18 -3.55
N GLY A 157 -6.31 -25.76 -2.53
CA GLY A 157 -7.63 -26.38 -2.62
C GLY A 157 -8.78 -25.49 -2.11
N SER A 158 -10.03 -25.90 -2.33
CA SER A 158 -11.22 -25.12 -1.96
C SER A 158 -11.40 -24.89 -0.46
N GLU A 159 -10.76 -25.69 0.40
CA GLU A 159 -10.81 -25.50 1.87
C GLU A 159 -9.64 -24.66 2.39
N ASP A 160 -8.69 -24.29 1.54
CA ASP A 160 -7.45 -23.61 1.94
C ASP A 160 -7.68 -22.13 2.24
N HIS A 161 -6.84 -21.59 3.12
CA HIS A 161 -6.85 -20.18 3.49
C HIS A 161 -5.60 -19.50 2.93
N ILE A 162 -5.75 -18.35 2.29
CA ILE A 162 -4.65 -17.61 1.68
C ILE A 162 -4.43 -16.29 2.43
N PHE A 163 -3.19 -15.99 2.79
CA PHE A 163 -2.76 -14.67 3.25
C PHE A 163 -1.81 -14.04 2.22
N ILE A 164 -2.16 -12.90 1.66
CA ILE A 164 -1.27 -12.12 0.79
C ILE A 164 -0.86 -10.87 1.55
N TYR A 165 0.43 -10.65 1.65
CA TYR A 165 0.99 -9.43 2.21
C TYR A 165 1.90 -8.76 1.19
N TYR A 166 1.60 -7.50 0.87
CA TYR A 166 2.40 -6.67 -0.02
C TYR A 166 2.85 -5.42 0.74
N THR A 167 4.11 -5.05 0.56
CA THR A 167 4.72 -3.82 1.08
C THR A 167 5.62 -3.17 0.03
N ASP A 168 5.30 -1.92 -0.36
CA ASP A 168 6.15 -1.08 -1.20
C ASP A 168 5.65 0.38 -1.30
N HIS A 169 6.24 1.15 -2.22
CA HIS A 169 5.66 2.34 -2.83
C HIS A 169 4.35 2.05 -3.57
N GLY A 170 3.42 2.98 -3.41
CA GLY A 170 2.20 3.04 -4.21
C GLY A 170 1.97 4.42 -4.80
N GLY A 171 0.95 4.49 -5.63
CA GLY A 171 0.31 5.71 -6.04
C GLY A 171 -1.15 5.41 -6.34
N PRO A 172 -1.96 6.43 -6.66
CA PRO A 172 -3.35 6.24 -7.05
C PRO A 172 -3.49 5.17 -8.16
N GLY A 173 -4.09 4.02 -7.82
CA GLY A 173 -4.39 2.92 -8.75
C GLY A 173 -3.18 2.11 -9.21
N ILE A 174 -2.00 2.32 -8.64
CA ILE A 174 -0.76 1.66 -9.04
C ILE A 174 0.11 1.25 -7.84
N LEU A 175 0.79 0.12 -7.96
CA LEU A 175 1.76 -0.42 -7.01
C LEU A 175 3.11 -0.63 -7.69
N GLY A 176 4.19 -0.55 -6.91
CA GLY A 176 5.52 -0.91 -7.40
C GLY A 176 5.72 -2.40 -7.61
N MET A 177 6.53 -2.75 -8.58
CA MET A 177 7.32 -3.96 -8.57
C MET A 177 8.74 -3.52 -8.92
N PRO A 178 9.80 -4.26 -8.54
CA PRO A 178 11.17 -3.74 -8.58
C PRO A 178 11.56 -3.04 -9.89
N ASP A 179 11.10 -3.57 -11.02
CA ASP A 179 11.33 -3.02 -12.36
C ASP A 179 10.02 -2.76 -13.16
N GLU A 180 8.84 -2.81 -12.50
CA GLU A 180 7.54 -2.74 -13.19
C GLU A 180 6.49 -1.90 -12.41
N THR A 181 5.36 -1.62 -13.06
CA THR A 181 4.20 -0.95 -12.44
C THR A 181 2.99 -1.86 -12.50
N LEU A 182 2.49 -2.27 -11.32
CA LEU A 182 1.29 -3.09 -11.19
C LEU A 182 0.07 -2.18 -11.11
N TYR A 183 -0.89 -2.37 -12.01
CA TYR A 183 -2.14 -1.60 -12.03
C TYR A 183 -3.22 -2.31 -11.23
N ALA A 184 -4.01 -1.54 -10.46
CA ALA A 184 -5.09 -2.08 -9.64
C ALA A 184 -6.04 -2.97 -10.44
N SER A 185 -6.44 -2.55 -11.65
CA SER A 185 -7.33 -3.36 -12.51
C SER A 185 -6.81 -4.78 -12.75
N ASP A 186 -5.49 -4.93 -12.97
CA ASP A 186 -4.90 -6.22 -13.33
C ASP A 186 -4.83 -7.14 -12.13
N LEU A 187 -4.48 -6.60 -10.97
CA LEU A 187 -4.51 -7.35 -9.72
C LEU A 187 -5.93 -7.82 -9.39
N ILE A 188 -6.92 -6.94 -9.50
CA ILE A 188 -8.32 -7.27 -9.23
C ILE A 188 -8.84 -8.34 -10.20
N ASP A 189 -8.48 -8.27 -11.48
CA ASP A 189 -8.82 -9.31 -12.45
C ASP A 189 -8.18 -10.66 -12.11
N VAL A 190 -6.95 -10.66 -11.60
CA VAL A 190 -6.27 -11.87 -11.12
C VAL A 190 -6.96 -12.45 -9.89
N LEU A 191 -7.38 -11.60 -8.94
CA LEU A 191 -8.12 -12.03 -7.75
C LEU A 191 -9.50 -12.61 -8.11
N LYS A 192 -10.22 -12.00 -9.06
CA LYS A 192 -11.48 -12.53 -9.60
C LYS A 192 -11.27 -13.91 -10.24
N LYS A 193 -10.26 -14.06 -11.10
CA LYS A 193 -9.91 -15.36 -11.70
C LYS A 193 -9.56 -16.41 -10.64
N LYS A 194 -8.85 -16.01 -9.57
CA LYS A 194 -8.53 -16.90 -8.46
C LYS A 194 -9.81 -17.32 -7.72
N HIS A 195 -10.76 -16.42 -7.50
CA HIS A 195 -12.06 -16.76 -6.93
C HIS A 195 -12.86 -17.72 -7.83
N ASP A 196 -12.96 -17.41 -9.12
CA ASP A 196 -13.69 -18.24 -10.10
C ASP A 196 -13.14 -19.66 -10.22
N SER A 197 -11.86 -19.86 -9.90
CA SER A 197 -11.24 -21.19 -9.87
C SER A 197 -11.67 -22.06 -8.67
N ASN A 198 -12.36 -21.49 -7.67
CA ASN A 198 -12.79 -22.16 -6.45
C ASN A 198 -11.66 -22.90 -5.71
N THR A 199 -10.46 -22.30 -5.69
CA THR A 199 -9.25 -22.88 -5.11
C THR A 199 -8.87 -22.25 -3.76
N PHE A 200 -9.81 -21.64 -3.04
CA PHE A 200 -9.62 -21.21 -1.66
C PHE A 200 -10.97 -21.01 -0.97
N LYS A 201 -10.95 -21.13 0.36
CA LYS A 201 -12.10 -20.89 1.23
C LYS A 201 -12.25 -19.41 1.57
N SER A 202 -11.15 -18.80 1.99
CA SER A 202 -11.07 -17.37 2.26
C SER A 202 -9.66 -16.83 2.01
N MET A 203 -9.58 -15.56 1.60
CA MET A 203 -8.34 -14.85 1.37
C MET A 203 -8.29 -13.58 2.21
N VAL A 204 -7.13 -13.30 2.80
CA VAL A 204 -6.83 -12.04 3.47
C VAL A 204 -5.72 -11.34 2.68
N PHE A 205 -5.88 -10.06 2.40
CA PHE A 205 -4.90 -9.24 1.67
C PHE A 205 -4.52 -8.01 2.51
N TYR A 206 -3.28 -7.97 2.98
CA TYR A 206 -2.70 -6.81 3.65
C TYR A 206 -1.83 -6.03 2.66
N LEU A 207 -2.06 -4.72 2.56
CA LEU A 207 -1.40 -3.86 1.58
C LEU A 207 -0.80 -2.62 2.24
N GLU A 208 0.52 -2.62 2.43
CA GLU A 208 1.33 -1.46 2.77
C GLU A 208 1.76 -0.72 1.49
N ALA A 209 1.21 0.46 1.29
CA ALA A 209 1.60 1.41 0.25
C ALA A 209 0.87 2.75 0.41
N CYS A 210 1.43 3.81 -0.18
CA CYS A 210 0.74 5.07 -0.41
C CYS A 210 -0.48 4.86 -1.31
N GLU A 211 -1.57 5.55 -0.98
CA GLU A 211 -2.87 5.49 -1.66
C GLU A 211 -3.42 4.07 -1.86
N SER A 212 -3.04 3.13 -0.98
CA SER A 212 -3.33 1.70 -1.13
C SER A 212 -4.82 1.38 -1.16
N GLY A 213 -5.67 2.20 -0.53
CA GLY A 213 -7.13 2.08 -0.64
C GLY A 213 -7.64 2.16 -2.09
N SER A 214 -6.95 2.91 -2.96
CA SER A 214 -7.32 3.06 -4.37
C SER A 214 -7.11 1.79 -5.22
N ILE A 215 -6.42 0.78 -4.68
CA ILE A 215 -6.23 -0.51 -5.33
C ILE A 215 -7.51 -1.37 -5.27
N PHE A 216 -8.34 -1.18 -4.24
CA PHE A 216 -9.54 -1.98 -4.02
C PHE A 216 -10.83 -1.18 -4.15
N GLU A 217 -10.84 0.11 -3.80
CA GLU A 217 -12.05 0.93 -3.79
C GLU A 217 -12.72 0.98 -5.17
N GLY A 218 -14.00 0.63 -5.22
CA GLY A 218 -14.79 0.57 -6.46
C GLY A 218 -14.37 -0.50 -7.47
N LEU A 219 -13.41 -1.37 -7.12
CA LEU A 219 -12.89 -2.42 -8.02
C LEU A 219 -13.09 -3.83 -7.48
N LEU A 220 -12.79 -4.06 -6.19
CA LEU A 220 -12.97 -5.35 -5.54
C LEU A 220 -14.45 -5.51 -5.17
N PRO A 221 -15.20 -6.44 -5.79
CA PRO A 221 -16.60 -6.64 -5.44
C PRO A 221 -16.72 -7.45 -4.15
N GLU A 222 -17.87 -7.29 -3.47
CA GLU A 222 -18.27 -8.19 -2.41
C GLU A 222 -18.58 -9.60 -2.95
N GLY A 223 -18.62 -10.60 -2.07
CA GLY A 223 -18.92 -12.00 -2.40
C GLY A 223 -17.72 -12.85 -2.84
N LEU A 224 -16.51 -12.30 -2.93
CA LEU A 224 -15.32 -13.06 -3.37
C LEU A 224 -14.64 -13.89 -2.27
N ASN A 225 -15.12 -13.81 -1.02
CA ASN A 225 -14.42 -14.33 0.17
C ASN A 225 -13.01 -13.76 0.34
N ILE A 226 -12.81 -12.50 -0.06
CA ILE A 226 -11.56 -11.75 0.08
C ILE A 226 -11.78 -10.61 1.06
N TYR A 227 -10.98 -10.57 2.11
CA TYR A 227 -10.91 -9.45 3.05
C TYR A 227 -9.61 -8.68 2.83
N ALA A 228 -9.70 -7.38 2.57
CA ALA A 228 -8.54 -6.54 2.31
C ALA A 228 -8.42 -5.42 3.34
N THR A 229 -7.19 -5.15 3.79
CA THR A 229 -6.85 -3.99 4.61
C THR A 229 -5.67 -3.25 4.01
N THR A 230 -5.72 -1.92 4.08
CA THR A 230 -4.74 -1.03 3.46
C THR A 230 -4.12 -0.10 4.49
N ALA A 231 -2.83 0.22 4.30
CA ALA A 231 -2.12 1.16 5.16
C ALA A 231 -2.62 2.60 5.03
N SER A 232 -3.25 2.94 3.91
CA SER A 232 -3.78 4.28 3.67
C SER A 232 -5.09 4.23 2.91
N ASN A 233 -5.87 5.31 3.01
CA ASN A 233 -7.05 5.49 2.19
C ASN A 233 -6.64 5.83 0.73
N PRO A 234 -7.58 5.91 -0.21
CA PRO A 234 -7.29 6.18 -1.62
C PRO A 234 -6.55 7.48 -1.92
N ALA A 235 -6.45 8.43 -0.98
CA ALA A 235 -5.88 9.77 -1.15
C ALA A 235 -4.78 10.13 -0.13
N GLU A 236 -4.42 9.21 0.76
CA GLU A 236 -3.40 9.41 1.78
C GLU A 236 -2.13 8.62 1.45
N SER A 237 -0.98 9.17 1.82
CA SER A 237 0.27 8.42 1.80
C SER A 237 0.36 7.49 3.01
N SER A 238 1.15 6.43 2.89
CA SER A 238 1.62 5.66 4.04
C SER A 238 2.98 6.19 4.51
N PHE A 239 3.50 5.62 5.62
CA PHE A 239 4.63 6.21 6.32
C PHE A 239 5.64 5.15 6.73
N ALA A 240 6.93 5.46 6.55
CA ALA A 240 8.01 4.69 7.11
C ALA A 240 8.05 4.83 8.65
N SER A 241 8.58 3.81 9.31
CA SER A 241 8.83 3.75 10.74
C SER A 241 10.30 3.45 11.01
N TYR A 242 10.74 3.70 12.24
CA TYR A 242 12.10 3.38 12.68
C TYR A 242 13.17 4.00 11.77
N CYS A 243 13.07 5.32 11.57
CA CYS A 243 13.99 6.10 10.75
C CYS A 243 15.13 6.72 11.58
N PRO A 244 16.31 6.98 10.99
CA PRO A 244 17.46 7.60 11.66
C PRO A 244 17.13 8.86 12.47
N ASP A 245 16.30 9.75 11.91
CA ASP A 245 15.93 11.02 12.54
C ASP A 245 15.20 10.85 13.88
N ASP A 246 14.49 9.74 14.05
CA ASP A 246 13.71 9.44 15.26
C ASP A 246 14.44 8.46 16.21
N TYR A 247 15.49 7.78 15.72
CA TYR A 247 16.16 6.68 16.42
C TYR A 247 17.68 6.72 16.22
N PRO A 248 18.46 7.24 17.19
CA PRO A 248 19.92 7.35 17.06
C PRO A 248 20.63 6.02 16.75
N ASP A 249 20.18 4.92 17.34
CA ASP A 249 20.76 3.59 17.10
C ASP A 249 20.50 3.05 15.68
N VAL A 250 19.61 3.70 14.92
CA VAL A 250 19.30 3.37 13.52
C VAL A 250 20.16 4.19 12.55
N GLU A 251 20.81 5.27 12.99
CA GLU A 251 21.62 6.15 12.13
C GLU A 251 22.68 5.39 11.32
N ILE A 252 23.25 4.34 11.92
CA ILE A 252 24.26 3.46 11.30
C ILE A 252 23.74 2.77 10.03
N TYR A 253 22.42 2.52 9.92
CA TYR A 253 21.81 1.89 8.74
C TYR A 253 21.55 2.90 7.63
N GLY A 254 21.51 4.20 7.90
CA GLY A 254 21.28 5.26 6.91
C GLY A 254 19.91 5.19 6.20
N THR A 255 18.97 4.41 6.72
CA THR A 255 17.64 4.17 6.13
C THR A 255 16.64 3.75 7.21
N CYS A 256 15.34 3.83 6.92
CA CYS A 256 14.28 3.38 7.84
C CYS A 256 14.16 1.85 7.84
N LEU A 257 13.81 1.25 8.98
CA LEU A 257 13.81 -0.21 9.17
C LEU A 257 12.46 -0.91 8.90
N GLY A 258 11.34 -0.17 8.91
CA GLY A 258 10.02 -0.73 8.66
C GLY A 258 9.02 0.33 8.20
N ASP A 259 7.77 -0.07 7.97
CA ASP A 259 6.68 0.84 7.64
C ASP A 259 5.60 0.82 8.73
N VAL A 260 4.94 1.95 8.98
CA VAL A 260 4.09 2.16 10.17
C VAL A 260 2.95 1.17 10.24
N TYR A 261 2.23 0.92 9.14
CA TYR A 261 1.15 -0.07 9.17
C TYR A 261 1.72 -1.48 9.33
N SER A 262 2.79 -1.78 8.59
CA SER A 262 3.51 -3.05 8.67
C SER A 262 3.94 -3.42 10.08
N VAL A 263 4.77 -2.58 10.72
CA VAL A 263 5.29 -2.86 12.06
C VAL A 263 4.18 -2.88 13.10
N SER A 264 3.10 -2.12 12.88
CA SER A 264 1.95 -2.14 13.80
C SER A 264 1.26 -3.50 13.83
N TRP A 265 0.90 -4.08 12.68
CA TRP A 265 0.22 -5.38 12.66
C TRP A 265 1.18 -6.53 13.00
N MET A 266 2.46 -6.40 12.62
CA MET A 266 3.46 -7.43 12.91
C MET A 266 3.83 -7.49 14.39
N GLU A 267 4.09 -6.35 15.03
CA GLU A 267 4.39 -6.30 16.46
C GLU A 267 3.18 -6.69 17.31
N ASP A 268 1.97 -6.33 16.88
CA ASP A 268 0.74 -6.82 17.46
C ASP A 268 0.66 -8.36 17.38
N SER A 269 0.91 -8.93 16.20
CA SER A 269 0.93 -10.38 15.98
C SER A 269 2.03 -11.12 16.76
N ASP A 270 3.15 -10.46 17.01
CA ASP A 270 4.28 -10.98 17.79
C ASP A 270 3.95 -11.12 19.28
N ASN A 271 3.13 -10.19 19.79
CA ASN A 271 2.83 -10.01 21.21
C ASN A 271 1.51 -10.65 21.65
N ASN A 272 0.62 -10.99 20.71
CA ASN A 272 -0.71 -11.52 21.00
C ASN A 272 -0.90 -12.99 20.56
N ASP A 273 -1.82 -13.69 21.22
CA ASP A 273 -2.27 -15.02 20.77
C ASP A 273 -3.28 -14.83 19.63
N LEU A 274 -2.82 -15.02 18.39
CA LEU A 274 -3.60 -14.87 17.16
C LEU A 274 -4.87 -15.73 17.09
N ARG A 275 -5.06 -16.72 18.00
CA ARG A 275 -6.31 -17.49 18.09
C ARG A 275 -7.41 -16.75 18.87
N LYS A 276 -7.04 -15.70 19.61
CA LYS A 276 -7.94 -14.89 20.44
C LYS A 276 -8.22 -13.52 19.84
N GLU A 277 -7.49 -13.17 18.79
CA GLU A 277 -7.62 -11.91 18.08
C GLU A 277 -8.20 -12.15 16.69
N THR A 278 -9.20 -11.35 16.35
CA THR A 278 -9.81 -11.32 15.03
C THR A 278 -9.12 -10.29 14.14
N LEU A 279 -9.21 -10.46 12.81
CA LEU A 279 -8.71 -9.48 11.84
C LEU A 279 -9.28 -8.07 12.08
N ASP A 280 -10.52 -7.99 12.53
CA ASP A 280 -11.19 -6.72 12.87
C ASP A 280 -10.58 -6.06 14.10
N GLN A 281 -10.24 -6.84 15.13
CA GLN A 281 -9.57 -6.32 16.32
C GLN A 281 -8.18 -5.79 15.99
N GLN A 282 -7.39 -6.55 15.23
CA GLN A 282 -6.07 -6.13 14.79
C GLN A 282 -6.13 -4.86 13.93
N TYR A 283 -7.10 -4.78 12.99
CA TYR A 283 -7.32 -3.57 12.20
C TYR A 283 -7.70 -2.36 13.07
N GLU A 284 -8.56 -2.56 14.07
CA GLU A 284 -8.95 -1.50 15.00
C GLU A 284 -7.79 -1.02 15.89
N VAL A 285 -6.86 -1.90 16.27
CA VAL A 285 -5.63 -1.52 16.98
C VAL A 285 -4.82 -0.55 16.14
N TYR A 286 -4.57 -0.88 14.87
CA TYR A 286 -3.90 0.02 13.93
C TYR A 286 -4.67 1.35 13.75
N ARG A 287 -5.97 1.28 13.47
CA ARG A 287 -6.81 2.46 13.19
C ARG A 287 -6.89 3.44 14.38
N ARG A 288 -6.87 2.92 15.61
CA ARG A 288 -6.92 3.71 16.85
C ARG A 288 -5.55 4.16 17.35
N GLY A 289 -4.47 3.72 16.70
CA GLY A 289 -3.13 4.26 16.92
C GLY A 289 -3.15 5.80 16.81
N PRO A 290 -2.30 6.53 17.55
CA PRO A 290 -2.35 7.99 17.59
C PRO A 290 -2.32 8.62 16.19
N ARG A 291 -3.48 9.13 15.73
CA ARG A 291 -3.58 9.89 14.48
C ARG A 291 -2.69 11.12 14.58
N GLY A 292 -1.79 11.30 13.62
CA GLY A 292 -0.91 12.46 13.63
C GLY A 292 0.11 12.42 14.76
N SER A 293 0.62 11.24 15.13
CA SER A 293 1.84 11.16 15.95
C SER A 293 2.90 12.12 15.37
N GLN A 294 3.75 12.69 16.23
CA GLN A 294 4.82 13.59 15.78
C GLN A 294 5.61 13.00 14.60
N LYS A 295 5.74 11.66 14.57
CA LYS A 295 6.31 10.87 13.48
C LYS A 295 5.55 11.00 12.15
N LYS A 296 4.20 10.91 12.12
CA LYS A 296 3.40 11.14 10.90
C LYS A 296 3.60 12.56 10.36
N LEU A 297 3.58 13.58 11.22
CA LEU A 297 3.78 14.97 10.81
C LEU A 297 5.22 15.24 10.32
N THR A 298 6.23 14.64 10.97
CA THR A 298 7.64 14.70 10.56
C THR A 298 7.85 13.97 9.24
N ALA A 299 7.27 12.78 9.05
CA ALA A 299 7.36 12.01 7.81
C ALA A 299 6.63 12.69 6.65
N GLU A 300 5.45 13.30 6.88
CA GLU A 300 4.80 14.17 5.89
C GLU A 300 5.67 15.37 5.51
N LYS A 301 6.41 15.94 6.47
CA LYS A 301 7.35 17.04 6.21
C LYS A 301 8.56 16.56 5.40
N GLN A 302 9.18 15.44 5.77
CA GLN A 302 10.29 14.84 5.01
C GLN A 302 9.86 14.44 3.61
N LEU A 303 8.68 13.84 3.44
CA LEU A 303 8.09 13.55 2.13
C LEU A 303 7.92 14.84 1.34
N ARG A 304 7.38 15.92 1.93
CA ARG A 304 7.28 17.26 1.30
C ARG A 304 8.64 17.86 0.94
N ASP A 305 9.67 17.65 1.74
CA ASP A 305 11.01 18.21 1.48
C ASP A 305 11.80 17.36 0.44
N ALA A 306 11.58 16.04 0.41
CA ALA A 306 12.03 15.15 -0.66
C ALA A 306 11.28 15.41 -1.98
N ILE A 307 9.98 15.77 -1.88
CA ILE A 307 9.13 16.26 -2.97
C ILE A 307 9.74 17.54 -3.57
N LYS A 308 10.13 18.52 -2.73
CA LYS A 308 10.76 19.77 -3.19
C LYS A 308 12.06 19.57 -3.97
N HIS A 309 12.76 18.46 -3.79
CA HIS A 309 14.01 18.15 -4.50
C HIS A 309 13.79 17.58 -5.91
N ARG A 310 12.56 17.33 -6.34
CA ARG A 310 12.24 16.72 -7.66
C ARG A 310 11.50 17.68 -8.57
N ALA A 311 12.00 18.91 -8.64
CA ALA A 311 11.43 20.01 -9.43
C ALA A 311 11.09 19.62 -10.88
N HIS A 312 11.94 18.81 -11.53
CA HIS A 312 11.71 18.44 -12.93
C HIS A 312 10.41 17.67 -13.18
N ILE A 313 10.06 16.69 -12.33
CA ILE A 313 8.83 15.90 -12.51
C ILE A 313 7.60 16.78 -12.21
N ASP A 314 7.70 17.64 -11.20
CA ASP A 314 6.62 18.56 -10.82
C ASP A 314 6.36 19.58 -11.93
N GLU A 315 7.42 20.21 -12.43
CA GLU A 315 7.38 21.18 -13.51
C GLU A 315 6.82 20.56 -14.79
N SER A 316 7.28 19.35 -15.14
CA SER A 316 6.77 18.60 -16.28
C SER A 316 5.27 18.35 -16.13
N MET A 317 4.82 17.84 -14.98
CA MET A 317 3.40 17.58 -14.74
C MET A 317 2.53 18.80 -14.72
N MET A 318 2.98 19.86 -14.05
CA MET A 318 2.28 21.14 -14.05
C MET A 318 2.20 21.73 -15.45
N SER A 319 3.26 21.60 -16.26
CA SER A 319 3.29 22.07 -17.65
C SER A 319 2.30 21.31 -18.53
N ILE A 320 2.28 19.97 -18.47
CA ILE A 320 1.30 19.15 -19.21
C ILE A 320 -0.12 19.56 -18.88
N VAL A 321 -0.44 19.65 -17.58
CA VAL A 321 -1.77 20.03 -17.11
C VAL A 321 -2.16 21.42 -17.61
N LYS A 322 -1.22 22.38 -17.59
CA LYS A 322 -1.44 23.73 -18.09
C LYS A 322 -1.70 23.76 -19.60
N ILE A 323 -0.98 22.94 -20.37
CA ILE A 323 -1.16 22.79 -21.83
C ILE A 323 -2.54 22.20 -22.14
N LEU A 324 -2.95 21.16 -21.41
CA LEU A 324 -4.20 20.43 -21.66
C LEU A 324 -5.45 21.22 -21.26
N PHE A 325 -5.44 21.90 -20.10
CA PHE A 325 -6.68 22.44 -19.50
C PHE A 325 -6.74 23.95 -19.36
N ARG A 326 -5.66 24.68 -19.67
CA ARG A 326 -5.46 26.09 -19.27
C ARG A 326 -5.44 26.25 -17.73
N SER A 327 -4.89 27.35 -17.22
CA SER A 327 -4.48 27.46 -15.80
C SER A 327 -5.59 27.29 -14.76
N ALA A 328 -6.83 27.71 -15.03
CA ALA A 328 -7.91 27.68 -14.04
C ALA A 328 -8.50 26.28 -13.79
N ASN A 329 -8.54 25.41 -14.81
CA ASN A 329 -9.07 24.04 -14.67
C ASN A 329 -7.99 23.02 -14.33
N GLY A 330 -6.71 23.36 -14.56
CA GLY A 330 -5.60 22.44 -14.34
C GLY A 330 -5.40 22.02 -12.88
N LEU A 331 -5.58 22.93 -11.93
CA LEU A 331 -5.42 22.61 -10.50
C LEU A 331 -6.46 21.60 -10.02
N MET A 332 -7.71 21.72 -10.50
CA MET A 332 -8.75 20.73 -10.20
C MET A 332 -8.38 19.35 -10.74
N THR A 333 -7.84 19.25 -11.96
CA THR A 333 -7.41 17.96 -12.53
C THR A 333 -6.29 17.29 -11.73
N LEU A 334 -5.40 18.06 -11.10
CA LEU A 334 -4.29 17.51 -10.31
C LEU A 334 -4.75 16.80 -9.03
N GLU A 335 -5.76 17.36 -8.35
CA GLU A 335 -6.06 16.99 -6.96
C GLU A 335 -7.44 16.36 -6.77
N THR A 336 -8.32 16.39 -7.78
CA THR A 336 -9.69 15.85 -7.62
C THR A 336 -9.66 14.38 -7.21
N VAL A 337 -10.25 14.10 -6.06
CA VAL A 337 -10.51 12.76 -5.53
C VAL A 337 -11.95 12.38 -5.88
N ARG A 338 -12.16 11.18 -6.43
CA ARG A 338 -13.51 10.70 -6.73
C ARG A 338 -14.28 10.41 -5.43
N PRO A 339 -15.62 10.47 -5.46
CA PRO A 339 -16.44 10.08 -4.31
C PRO A 339 -16.14 8.66 -3.83
N ALA A 340 -16.29 8.42 -2.52
CA ALA A 340 -16.04 7.12 -1.90
C ALA A 340 -16.83 6.00 -2.59
N GLY A 341 -16.18 4.84 -2.71
CA GLY A 341 -16.73 3.65 -3.39
C GLY A 341 -16.67 3.69 -4.92
N GLN A 342 -16.16 4.77 -5.54
CA GLN A 342 -15.89 4.79 -6.98
C GLN A 342 -14.44 4.38 -7.29
N PRO A 343 -14.19 3.66 -8.40
CA PRO A 343 -12.83 3.35 -8.83
C PRO A 343 -12.10 4.64 -9.23
N LEU A 344 -10.76 4.67 -9.14
CA LEU A 344 -9.96 5.83 -9.53
C LEU A 344 -10.27 6.36 -10.95
N VAL A 345 -10.45 5.43 -11.89
CA VAL A 345 -10.73 5.70 -13.31
C VAL A 345 -11.77 4.70 -13.82
N ASP A 346 -12.63 5.14 -14.74
CA ASP A 346 -13.60 4.26 -15.40
C ASP A 346 -12.94 3.44 -16.54
N ASP A 347 -12.09 4.07 -17.34
CA ASP A 347 -11.33 3.43 -18.42
C ASP A 347 -9.85 3.22 -18.04
N TRP A 348 -9.56 2.02 -17.53
CA TRP A 348 -8.20 1.59 -17.19
C TRP A 348 -7.29 1.43 -18.40
N SER A 349 -7.84 1.19 -19.61
CA SER A 349 -7.03 1.10 -20.82
C SER A 349 -6.53 2.49 -21.24
N CYS A 350 -7.41 3.49 -21.15
CA CYS A 350 -7.03 4.89 -21.33
C CYS A 350 -6.01 5.32 -20.27
N PHE A 351 -6.23 5.04 -18.98
CA PHE A 351 -5.25 5.39 -17.93
C PHE A 351 -3.86 4.80 -18.21
N LYS A 352 -3.76 3.50 -18.49
CA LYS A 352 -2.50 2.84 -18.85
C LYS A 352 -1.87 3.40 -20.13
N ALA A 353 -2.69 3.78 -21.11
CA ALA A 353 -2.20 4.42 -22.32
C ALA A 353 -1.59 5.79 -22.01
N LEU A 354 -2.28 6.63 -21.22
CA LEU A 354 -1.78 7.96 -20.85
C LEU A 354 -0.50 7.88 -19.98
N VAL A 355 -0.40 6.91 -19.06
CA VAL A 355 0.83 6.68 -18.29
C VAL A 355 1.97 6.30 -19.22
N ARG A 356 1.78 5.32 -20.13
CA ARG A 356 2.83 4.94 -21.10
C ARG A 356 3.25 6.10 -21.99
N THR A 357 2.30 6.88 -22.48
CA THR A 357 2.59 8.07 -23.29
C THR A 357 3.35 9.13 -22.51
N TYR A 358 3.09 9.31 -21.21
CA TYR A 358 3.95 10.14 -20.37
C TYR A 358 5.37 9.57 -20.30
N GLU A 359 5.51 8.27 -20.01
CA GLU A 359 6.81 7.64 -19.80
C GLU A 359 7.70 7.63 -21.05
N GLU A 360 7.10 7.49 -22.24
CA GLU A 360 7.77 7.57 -23.54
C GLU A 360 8.42 8.94 -23.80
N HIS A 361 7.83 10.02 -23.28
CA HIS A 361 8.28 11.40 -23.54
C HIS A 361 9.07 12.00 -22.37
N CYS A 362 8.73 11.65 -21.13
CA CYS A 362 9.24 12.29 -19.93
C CYS A 362 10.13 11.35 -19.07
N GLY A 363 10.29 10.09 -19.49
CA GLY A 363 10.97 9.06 -18.70
C GLY A 363 10.03 8.37 -17.72
N SER A 364 10.50 7.27 -17.10
CA SER A 364 9.63 6.41 -16.28
C SER A 364 8.98 7.17 -15.12
N LEU A 365 7.78 6.71 -14.75
CA LEU A 365 7.08 7.19 -13.58
C LEU A 365 7.81 6.65 -12.33
N SER A 366 8.88 7.35 -11.95
CA SER A 366 9.69 7.02 -10.78
C SER A 366 8.81 6.88 -9.53
N ARG A 367 9.33 6.28 -8.45
CA ARG A 367 8.63 6.16 -7.14
C ARG A 367 7.93 7.46 -6.73
N TYR A 368 8.58 8.59 -7.00
CA TYR A 368 8.00 9.90 -6.80
C TYR A 368 6.90 10.28 -7.80
N GLY A 369 7.14 10.07 -9.10
CA GLY A 369 6.20 10.38 -10.16
C GLY A 369 4.84 9.70 -9.98
N ARG A 370 4.81 8.54 -9.31
CA ARG A 370 3.58 7.78 -9.00
C ARG A 370 2.52 8.61 -8.27
N ARG A 371 2.90 9.65 -7.52
CA ARG A 371 1.97 10.60 -6.91
C ARG A 371 1.05 11.29 -7.94
N TYR A 372 1.52 11.46 -9.17
CA TYR A 372 0.79 12.10 -10.26
C TYR A 372 -0.13 11.15 -11.03
N ALA A 373 -0.18 9.87 -10.65
CA ALA A 373 -1.11 8.91 -11.24
C ALA A 373 -2.57 9.39 -11.16
N ARG A 374 -2.97 10.08 -10.08
CA ARG A 374 -4.31 10.69 -9.98
C ARG A 374 -4.55 11.75 -11.04
N ALA A 375 -3.57 12.60 -11.32
CA ALA A 375 -3.70 13.62 -12.35
C ALA A 375 -3.91 12.98 -13.73
N ILE A 376 -3.15 11.93 -14.05
CA ILE A 376 -3.27 11.17 -15.30
C ILE A 376 -4.63 10.43 -15.37
N ALA A 377 -5.10 9.86 -14.25
CA ALA A 377 -6.44 9.27 -14.18
C ALA A 377 -7.54 10.31 -14.40
N ASN A 378 -7.42 11.50 -13.80
CA ASN A 378 -8.37 12.59 -13.99
C ASN A 378 -8.38 13.09 -15.44
N MET A 379 -7.22 13.16 -16.11
CA MET A 379 -7.14 13.42 -17.55
C MET A 379 -7.97 12.42 -18.34
N CYS A 380 -7.85 11.13 -18.01
CA CYS A 380 -8.64 10.09 -18.65
C CYS A 380 -10.14 10.26 -18.39
N ASN A 381 -10.54 10.51 -17.14
CA ASN A 381 -11.94 10.68 -16.74
C ASN A 381 -12.63 11.87 -17.45
N VAL A 382 -11.88 12.90 -17.85
CA VAL A 382 -12.41 14.05 -18.60
C VAL A 382 -12.21 13.92 -20.12
N GLY A 383 -11.79 12.75 -20.60
CA GLY A 383 -11.72 12.41 -22.02
C GLY A 383 -10.48 12.91 -22.76
N VAL A 384 -9.36 13.14 -22.05
CA VAL A 384 -8.07 13.42 -22.71
C VAL A 384 -7.64 12.20 -23.51
N LYS A 385 -7.31 12.43 -24.79
CA LYS A 385 -6.83 11.39 -25.69
C LYS A 385 -5.32 11.24 -25.65
N VAL A 386 -4.84 10.07 -26.07
CA VAL A 386 -3.41 9.73 -26.16
C VAL A 386 -2.63 10.76 -26.98
N GLU A 387 -3.19 11.24 -28.09
CA GLU A 387 -2.52 12.23 -28.96
C GLU A 387 -2.36 13.58 -28.26
N GLN A 388 -3.34 13.98 -27.44
CA GLN A 388 -3.26 15.22 -26.67
C GLN A 388 -2.20 15.11 -25.57
N MET A 389 -2.15 13.97 -24.88
CA MET A 389 -1.13 13.68 -23.89
C MET A 389 0.27 13.67 -24.52
N ALA A 390 0.45 13.01 -25.67
CA ALA A 390 1.73 12.98 -26.39
C ALA A 390 2.22 14.39 -26.75
N MET A 391 1.35 15.22 -27.34
CA MET A 391 1.69 16.61 -27.67
C MET A 391 2.08 17.42 -26.43
N ALA A 392 1.33 17.29 -25.34
CA ALA A 392 1.61 18.01 -24.10
C ALA A 392 2.90 17.53 -23.43
N SER A 393 3.12 16.21 -23.36
CA SER A 393 4.35 15.61 -22.81
C SER A 393 5.58 16.01 -23.61
N ALA A 394 5.52 15.93 -24.94
CA ALA A 394 6.64 16.32 -25.79
C ALA A 394 7.02 17.79 -25.59
N ALA A 395 6.02 18.67 -25.45
CA ALA A 395 6.25 20.10 -25.21
C ALA A 395 6.76 20.41 -23.79
N ALA A 396 6.36 19.62 -22.80
CA ALA A 396 6.73 19.83 -21.40
C ALA A 396 8.12 19.26 -21.05
N CYS A 397 8.50 18.13 -21.66
CA CYS A 397 9.66 17.32 -21.24
C CYS A 397 10.85 17.38 -22.21
N HIS A 398 10.67 17.92 -23.43
CA HIS A 398 11.76 18.15 -24.38
C HIS A 398 12.14 19.64 -24.53
N ALA A 399 11.81 20.48 -23.53
CA ALA A 399 12.13 21.90 -23.50
C ALA A 399 13.45 22.19 -22.77
#